data_AF-A0A940R0K4-F1
#
_entry.id   AF-A0A940R0K4-F1
#
_cell.length_a   1.000
_cell.length_b   1.000
_cell.length_c   1.000
_cell.angle_alpha   90.00
_cell.angle_beta   90.00
_cell.angle_gamma   90.00
#
_symmetry.space_group_name_H-M   'P 1'
#
loop_
_entity.id
_entity.type
_entity.pdbx_description
1 polymer ?
#
loop_
_entity_poly.entity_id
_entity_poly.type
_entity_poly.pdbx_seq_one_letter_code
_entity_poly.pdbx_strand_id
1 'polypeptide(L)'
;MKILQQSLLFLLLMIAFACKEEKKDEPTEKKPLPADTVANLIQEMPGGNAYVQVDISPMDMSYFPVDYPKIKMANSSAPPPLARVVYSRPHLQHRRLFAGILKYEEPWRLGANESTEIEFYKEATIQGKKVKAGRYIMYCIPHQDDWTIILNNNTDTWGLKQDPAKDVERFRVPATSGNPQLEYFTIVFEKTKTGADLVIGWDDVLVKMPISF
;
A
#
# COMPACT_ATOMS: atom_id res chain seq x y z
N MET A 1 -24.02 75.65 -48.37
CA MET A 1 -23.04 76.26 -49.30
C MET A 1 -22.23 77.30 -48.52
N LYS A 2 -20.88 77.31 -48.66
CA LYS A 2 -19.81 77.94 -47.82
C LYS A 2 -19.32 77.00 -46.71
N ILE A 3 -18.21 76.24 -46.81
CA ILE A 3 -16.76 76.53 -47.04
C ILE A 3 -16.12 77.26 -45.84
N LEU A 4 -15.19 76.62 -45.12
CA LEU A 4 -13.72 76.89 -45.17
C LEU A 4 -12.93 76.09 -44.10
N GLN A 5 -11.79 75.53 -44.51
CA GLN A 5 -10.73 74.93 -43.67
C GLN A 5 -10.09 75.96 -42.72
N GLN A 6 -9.49 75.51 -41.60
CA GLN A 6 -8.03 75.59 -41.38
C GLN A 6 -7.57 75.00 -40.05
N SER A 7 -6.33 74.52 -40.10
CA SER A 7 -5.58 73.73 -39.15
C SER A 7 -5.17 74.48 -37.88
N LEU A 8 -5.09 73.79 -36.73
CA LEU A 8 -4.02 74.06 -35.77
C LEU A 8 -3.58 72.80 -35.04
N LEU A 9 -2.30 72.52 -35.23
CA LEU A 9 -1.46 71.51 -34.62
C LEU A 9 -1.36 71.77 -33.10
N PHE A 10 -1.75 70.80 -32.27
CA PHE A 10 -1.25 70.70 -30.89
C PHE A 10 -0.88 69.25 -30.60
N LEU A 11 0.42 69.00 -30.65
CA LEU A 11 1.08 67.82 -30.12
C LEU A 11 1.14 67.99 -28.59
N LEU A 12 0.42 67.15 -27.84
CA LEU A 12 0.74 66.91 -26.44
C LEU A 12 0.56 65.42 -26.11
N LEU A 13 1.71 64.79 -25.90
CA LEU A 13 1.96 63.45 -25.42
C LEU A 13 1.36 63.25 -24.02
N MET A 14 0.47 62.28 -23.81
CA MET A 14 0.21 61.68 -22.48
C MET A 14 -0.35 60.25 -22.58
N ILE A 15 0.56 59.28 -22.41
CA ILE A 15 0.45 58.01 -21.66
C ILE A 15 -0.76 57.09 -21.99
N ALA A 16 -0.48 56.06 -22.79
CA ALA A 16 -1.30 54.85 -22.86
C ALA A 16 -1.14 54.04 -21.56
N PHE A 17 -2.14 54.10 -20.67
CA PHE A 17 -2.34 53.04 -19.69
C PHE A 17 -3.04 51.87 -20.37
N ALA A 18 -2.23 50.92 -20.85
CA ALA A 18 -2.71 49.60 -21.20
C ALA A 18 -3.13 48.89 -19.90
N CYS A 19 -4.43 48.86 -19.60
CA CYS A 19 -4.98 47.90 -18.64
C CYS A 19 -4.87 46.51 -19.25
N LYS A 20 -3.74 45.84 -18.97
CA LYS A 20 -3.60 44.40 -19.12
C LYS A 20 -4.33 43.78 -17.94
N GLU A 21 -5.51 43.22 -18.16
CA GLU A 21 -6.15 42.34 -17.18
C GLU A 21 -5.23 41.12 -16.99
N GLU A 22 -4.49 41.09 -15.89
CA GLU A 22 -3.93 39.85 -15.37
C GLU A 22 -5.09 38.98 -14.89
N LYS A 23 -5.32 37.87 -15.57
CA LYS A 23 -6.07 36.75 -15.00
C LYS A 23 -5.36 36.36 -13.71
N LYS A 24 -6.00 36.64 -12.57
CA LYS A 24 -5.70 35.95 -11.32
C LYS A 24 -6.08 34.49 -11.54
N ASP A 25 -5.08 33.63 -11.66
CA ASP A 25 -5.28 32.20 -11.50
C ASP A 25 -5.85 31.97 -10.09
N GLU A 26 -7.07 31.45 -10.03
CA GLU A 26 -7.62 30.87 -8.81
C GLU A 26 -6.63 29.81 -8.30
N PRO A 27 -6.33 29.77 -6.99
CA PRO A 27 -5.58 28.65 -6.43
C PRO A 27 -6.44 27.41 -6.67
N THR A 28 -6.06 26.56 -7.61
CA THR A 28 -6.59 25.20 -7.69
C THR A 28 -6.37 24.56 -6.33
N GLU A 29 -7.47 24.39 -5.59
CA GLU A 29 -7.51 23.62 -4.37
C GLU A 29 -6.99 22.23 -4.71
N LYS A 30 -5.74 21.96 -4.34
CA LYS A 30 -5.13 20.65 -4.54
C LYS A 30 -5.96 19.69 -3.72
N LYS A 31 -6.72 18.82 -4.41
CA LYS A 31 -7.40 17.68 -3.79
C LYS A 31 -6.39 16.99 -2.87
N PRO A 32 -6.70 16.78 -1.58
CA PRO A 32 -5.74 16.25 -0.64
C PRO A 32 -5.19 14.94 -1.19
N LEU A 33 -3.88 14.91 -1.38
CA LEU A 33 -3.17 13.70 -1.80
C LEU A 33 -3.43 12.62 -0.73
N PRO A 34 -3.56 11.34 -1.13
CA PRO A 34 -3.67 10.24 -0.18
C PRO A 34 -2.57 10.36 0.87
N ALA A 35 -2.91 10.11 2.13
CA ALA A 35 -2.01 10.27 3.28
C ALA A 35 -0.66 9.55 3.08
N ASP A 36 -0.65 8.51 2.24
CA ASP A 36 0.50 7.64 1.98
C ASP A 36 1.46 8.16 0.88
N THR A 37 1.29 9.40 0.41
CA THR A 37 2.15 9.99 -0.62
C THR A 37 3.47 10.47 0.00
N VAL A 38 4.61 10.08 -0.57
CA VAL A 38 5.98 10.45 -0.13
C VAL A 38 6.15 11.95 0.19
N ALA A 39 5.48 12.83 -0.56
CA ALA A 39 5.54 14.28 -0.37
C ALA A 39 4.94 14.78 0.95
N ASN A 40 3.97 14.07 1.53
CA ASN A 40 3.34 14.45 2.80
C ASN A 40 4.13 13.97 4.02
N LEU A 41 5.15 13.12 3.84
CA LEU A 41 5.88 12.45 4.91
C LEU A 41 7.16 13.20 5.33
N ILE A 42 7.59 14.23 4.59
CA ILE A 42 8.84 14.99 4.84
C ILE A 42 8.60 16.25 5.69
N GLN A 43 7.38 16.47 6.18
CA GLN A 43 7.11 17.62 7.04
C GLN A 43 7.56 17.32 8.47
N GLU A 44 8.82 17.63 8.80
CA GLU A 44 9.30 17.58 10.18
C GLU A 44 8.52 18.59 11.05
N MET A 45 7.93 18.11 12.14
CA MET A 45 7.27 18.95 13.13
C MET A 45 8.28 19.40 14.20
N PRO A 46 8.44 20.71 14.46
CA PRO A 46 9.18 21.17 15.63
C PRO A 46 8.30 21.00 16.87
N GLY A 47 8.63 20.02 17.72
CA GLY A 47 8.09 19.91 19.09
C GLY A 47 7.08 18.79 19.38
N GLY A 48 7.37 17.53 19.03
CA GLY A 48 6.48 16.41 19.34
C GLY A 48 7.14 15.25 20.09
N ASN A 49 7.01 15.20 21.43
CA ASN A 49 6.98 13.93 22.17
C ASN A 49 6.45 14.13 23.61
N ALA A 50 5.32 13.49 23.92
CA ALA A 50 5.06 12.92 25.25
C ALA A 50 4.43 11.52 25.11
N TYR A 51 5.11 10.68 24.33
CA TYR A 51 4.83 9.31 23.87
C TYR A 51 3.85 9.25 22.68
N VAL A 52 4.43 9.17 21.48
CA VAL A 52 3.81 9.15 20.15
C VAL A 52 2.47 8.39 20.11
N GLN A 53 1.45 8.98 19.45
CA GLN A 53 0.14 8.34 19.28
C GLN A 53 0.29 7.00 18.55
N VAL A 54 -0.58 6.03 18.87
CA VAL A 54 -0.59 4.71 18.23
C VAL A 54 -0.74 4.88 16.72
N ASP A 55 0.15 4.23 15.97
CA ASP A 55 0.10 4.22 14.50
C ASP A 55 -1.27 3.73 14.02
N ILE A 56 -1.82 4.37 12.99
CA ILE A 56 -3.11 4.00 12.38
C ILE A 56 -3.04 2.62 11.70
N SER A 57 -1.83 2.20 11.32
CA SER A 57 -1.53 0.92 10.71
C SER A 57 -0.41 0.22 11.47
N PRO A 58 -0.66 -0.21 12.74
CA PRO A 58 0.36 -0.81 13.56
C PRO A 58 0.92 -2.07 12.92
N MET A 59 2.21 -2.31 13.12
CA MET A 59 2.87 -3.54 12.66
C MET A 59 2.46 -4.72 13.53
N ASP A 60 2.19 -5.84 12.89
CA ASP A 60 1.82 -7.11 13.50
C ASP A 60 2.60 -8.25 12.84
N MET A 61 2.49 -9.44 13.43
CA MET A 61 3.29 -10.60 13.08
C MET A 61 2.52 -11.90 13.29
N SER A 62 2.50 -12.75 12.28
CA SER A 62 1.94 -14.10 12.35
C SER A 62 3.02 -15.16 12.17
N TYR A 63 2.90 -16.28 12.89
CA TYR A 63 3.83 -17.41 12.81
C TYR A 63 3.12 -18.67 12.35
N PHE A 64 3.87 -19.52 11.64
CA PHE A 64 3.55 -20.92 11.46
C PHE A 64 4.70 -21.80 12.00
N PRO A 65 4.46 -22.73 12.94
CA PRO A 65 3.18 -23.01 13.60
C PRO A 65 2.65 -21.81 14.39
N VAL A 66 1.31 -21.73 14.49
CA VAL A 66 0.63 -20.69 15.26
C VAL A 66 1.14 -20.71 16.70
N ASP A 67 1.25 -19.53 17.31
CA ASP A 67 1.77 -19.36 18.67
C ASP A 67 3.23 -19.81 18.87
N TYR A 68 4.05 -19.84 17.80
CA TYR A 68 5.44 -20.25 17.89
C TYR A 68 6.25 -19.63 19.06
N PRO A 69 6.14 -18.32 19.38
CA PRO A 69 6.83 -17.77 20.56
C PRO A 69 6.48 -18.49 21.87
N LYS A 70 5.20 -18.84 22.09
CA LYS A 70 4.76 -19.60 23.26
C LYS A 70 5.34 -21.02 23.25
N ILE A 71 5.37 -21.66 22.09
CA ILE A 71 5.99 -22.99 21.91
C ILE A 71 7.47 -22.93 22.28
N LYS A 72 8.20 -21.91 21.82
CA LYS A 72 9.63 -21.72 22.12
C LYS A 72 9.90 -21.44 23.60
N MET A 73 9.01 -20.71 24.27
CA MET A 73 9.09 -20.47 25.72
C MET A 73 8.85 -21.76 26.51
N ALA A 74 7.87 -22.57 26.10
CA ALA A 74 7.57 -23.85 26.75
C ALA A 74 8.64 -24.91 26.48
N ASN A 75 9.32 -24.84 25.33
CA ASN A 75 10.39 -25.75 24.94
C ASN A 75 11.53 -24.98 24.27
N SER A 76 12.59 -24.71 25.03
CA SER A 76 13.77 -23.99 24.55
C SER A 76 14.50 -24.72 23.41
N SER A 77 14.32 -26.04 23.26
CA SER A 77 14.88 -26.85 22.17
C SER A 77 13.96 -26.94 20.94
N ALA A 78 12.82 -26.25 20.92
CA ALA A 78 11.95 -26.23 19.74
C ALA A 78 12.72 -25.74 18.49
N PRO A 79 12.54 -26.41 17.34
CA PRO A 79 13.13 -25.98 16.07
C PRO A 79 12.57 -24.60 15.68
N PRO A 80 13.23 -23.84 14.78
CA PRO A 80 12.69 -22.58 14.24
C PRO A 80 11.24 -22.73 13.72
N PRO A 81 10.47 -21.62 13.64
CA PRO A 81 9.17 -21.67 12.98
C PRO A 81 9.38 -22.06 11.52
N LEU A 82 8.33 -22.51 10.84
CA LEU A 82 8.39 -22.83 9.42
C LEU A 82 8.21 -21.58 8.56
N ALA A 83 7.32 -20.68 8.98
CA ALA A 83 7.12 -19.39 8.34
C ALA A 83 6.76 -18.29 9.34
N ARG A 84 6.98 -17.05 8.92
CA ARG A 84 6.58 -15.83 9.62
C ARG A 84 6.14 -14.79 8.61
N VAL A 85 5.08 -14.05 8.92
CA VAL A 85 4.73 -12.83 8.18
C VAL A 85 4.80 -11.65 9.13
N VAL A 86 5.46 -10.58 8.71
CA VAL A 86 5.44 -9.27 9.37
C VAL A 86 4.74 -8.30 8.43
N TYR A 87 3.76 -7.56 8.94
CA TYR A 87 2.91 -6.70 8.12
C TYR A 87 2.28 -5.59 8.96
N SER A 88 1.97 -4.46 8.34
CA SER A 88 1.14 -3.43 8.98
C SER A 88 -0.34 -3.69 8.75
N ARG A 89 -1.16 -3.34 9.73
CA ARG A 89 -2.61 -3.53 9.73
C ARG A 89 -3.36 -2.22 9.48
N PRO A 90 -3.49 -1.72 8.23
CA PRO A 90 -4.33 -0.56 7.97
C PRO A 90 -5.80 -0.80 8.33
N HIS A 91 -6.45 0.26 8.76
CA HIS A 91 -7.85 0.29 9.12
C HIS A 91 -8.68 0.83 7.95
N LEU A 92 -9.89 0.30 7.75
CA LEU A 92 -10.82 0.85 6.76
C LEU A 92 -11.27 2.25 7.13
N GLN A 93 -11.43 2.54 8.43
CA GLN A 93 -11.92 3.83 8.93
C GLN A 93 -13.22 4.24 8.23
N HIS A 94 -14.19 3.32 8.18
CA HIS A 94 -15.47 3.50 7.48
C HIS A 94 -15.40 3.60 5.94
N ARG A 95 -14.22 3.40 5.32
CA ARG A 95 -14.07 3.30 3.86
C ARG A 95 -14.41 1.88 3.38
N ARG A 96 -14.67 1.76 2.08
CA ARG A 96 -14.75 0.46 1.37
C ARG A 96 -13.48 0.22 0.60
N LEU A 97 -12.99 -1.01 0.60
CA LEU A 97 -11.69 -1.36 0.03
C LEU A 97 -11.61 -1.06 -1.48
N PHE A 98 -12.56 -1.59 -2.25
CA PHE A 98 -12.57 -1.52 -3.73
C PHE A 98 -13.21 -0.25 -4.30
N ALA A 99 -13.79 0.61 -3.45
CA ALA A 99 -14.43 1.85 -3.89
C ALA A 99 -13.54 3.10 -3.72
N GLY A 100 -12.28 2.94 -3.29
CA GLY A 100 -11.41 4.10 -3.07
C GLY A 100 -9.97 3.85 -2.67
N ILE A 101 -9.55 2.60 -2.40
CA ILE A 101 -8.18 2.28 -1.93
C ILE A 101 -7.48 1.37 -2.93
N LEU A 102 -8.12 0.26 -3.27
CA LEU A 102 -7.54 -0.78 -4.11
C LEU A 102 -8.06 -0.65 -5.55
N LYS A 103 -7.16 -0.77 -6.53
CA LYS A 103 -7.48 -0.80 -7.96
C LYS A 103 -7.23 -2.19 -8.52
N TYR A 104 -8.20 -2.72 -9.25
CA TYR A 104 -8.02 -3.99 -9.95
C TYR A 104 -6.93 -3.89 -11.03
N GLU A 105 -6.27 -5.03 -11.29
CA GLU A 105 -5.27 -5.21 -12.35
C GLU A 105 -3.98 -4.37 -12.21
N GLU A 106 -3.84 -3.58 -11.14
CA GLU A 106 -2.63 -2.85 -10.80
C GLU A 106 -1.90 -3.55 -9.64
N PRO A 107 -0.55 -3.57 -9.62
CA PRO A 107 0.20 -4.00 -8.44
C PRO A 107 -0.14 -3.16 -7.21
N TRP A 108 -0.43 -3.86 -6.11
CA TRP A 108 -0.73 -3.28 -4.82
C TRP A 108 0.25 -3.79 -3.76
N ARG A 109 0.72 -2.87 -2.92
CA ARG A 109 1.45 -3.20 -1.70
C ARG A 109 0.45 -3.76 -0.69
N LEU A 110 0.64 -5.00 -0.25
CA LEU A 110 -0.16 -5.57 0.82
C LEU A 110 0.14 -4.82 2.14
N GLY A 111 -0.90 -4.27 2.77
CA GLY A 111 -0.78 -3.50 4.02
C GLY A 111 -0.48 -2.00 3.82
N ALA A 112 0.14 -1.38 4.81
CA ALA A 112 0.51 0.05 4.84
C ALA A 112 1.91 0.23 5.46
N ASN A 113 2.44 1.46 5.54
CA ASN A 113 3.76 1.77 6.11
C ASN A 113 4.90 0.89 5.55
N GLU A 114 5.26 -0.18 6.26
CA GLU A 114 6.35 -1.08 5.91
C GLU A 114 5.89 -2.19 4.96
N SER A 115 6.82 -2.71 4.15
CA SER A 115 6.48 -3.80 3.23
C SER A 115 6.03 -5.04 4.03
N THR A 116 4.94 -5.67 3.58
CA THR A 116 4.57 -6.98 4.11
C THR A 116 5.65 -7.97 3.70
N GLU A 117 6.31 -8.59 4.67
CA GLU A 117 7.38 -9.56 4.43
C GLU A 117 6.99 -10.93 4.95
N ILE A 118 7.11 -11.95 4.09
CA ILE A 118 7.04 -13.36 4.48
C ILE A 118 8.45 -13.94 4.52
N GLU A 119 8.76 -14.61 5.62
CA GLU A 119 10.00 -15.33 5.83
C GLU A 119 9.70 -16.82 5.94
N PHE A 120 10.34 -17.60 5.07
CA PHE A 120 10.35 -19.05 5.11
C PHE A 120 11.67 -19.53 5.72
N TYR A 121 11.60 -20.29 6.81
CA TYR A 121 12.78 -20.84 7.47
C TYR A 121 13.22 -22.19 6.87
N LYS A 122 12.40 -22.75 5.97
CA LYS A 122 12.65 -23.95 5.17
C LYS A 122 12.08 -23.75 3.77
N GLU A 123 12.46 -24.63 2.84
CA GLU A 123 11.81 -24.66 1.52
C GLU A 123 10.29 -24.85 1.71
N ALA A 124 9.51 -24.04 1.01
CA ALA A 124 8.06 -24.13 0.98
C ALA A 124 7.60 -24.54 -0.42
N THR A 125 6.43 -25.17 -0.53
CA THR A 125 5.78 -25.46 -1.81
C THR A 125 4.43 -24.79 -1.86
N ILE A 126 4.22 -23.97 -2.90
CA ILE A 126 3.00 -23.19 -3.15
C ILE A 126 2.57 -23.46 -4.60
N GLN A 127 1.36 -23.97 -4.79
CA GLN A 127 0.83 -24.36 -6.12
C GLN A 127 1.81 -25.25 -6.93
N GLY A 128 2.50 -26.17 -6.27
CA GLY A 128 3.48 -27.08 -6.89
C GLY A 128 4.86 -26.46 -7.18
N LYS A 129 5.05 -25.16 -6.93
CA LYS A 129 6.35 -24.49 -7.09
C LYS A 129 7.11 -24.45 -5.78
N LYS A 130 8.41 -24.70 -5.84
CA LYS A 130 9.32 -24.63 -4.71
C LYS A 130 9.80 -23.21 -4.49
N VAL A 131 9.63 -22.70 -3.28
CA VAL A 131 10.16 -21.42 -2.81
C VAL A 131 11.25 -21.72 -1.79
N LYS A 132 12.46 -21.22 -2.03
CA LYS A 132 13.60 -21.45 -1.13
C LYS A 132 13.34 -20.79 0.23
N ALA A 133 14.03 -21.27 1.25
CA ALA A 133 14.12 -20.56 2.51
C ALA A 133 14.70 -19.14 2.26
N GLY A 134 14.12 -18.14 2.91
CA GLY A 134 14.45 -16.74 2.68
C GLY A 134 13.32 -15.80 3.08
N ARG A 135 13.61 -14.50 2.99
CA ARG A 135 12.67 -13.41 3.25
C ARG A 135 12.27 -12.74 1.93
N TYR A 136 10.99 -12.45 1.78
CA TYR A 136 10.41 -11.92 0.55
C TYR A 136 9.36 -10.86 0.88
N ILE A 137 9.35 -9.77 0.11
CA ILE A 137 8.23 -8.84 0.10
C ILE A 137 7.04 -9.52 -0.59
N MET A 138 5.85 -9.34 -0.04
CA MET A 138 4.60 -9.76 -0.65
C MET A 138 3.90 -8.58 -1.31
N TYR A 139 3.58 -8.75 -2.59
CA TYR A 139 2.64 -7.90 -3.32
C TYR A 139 1.40 -8.68 -3.72
N CYS A 140 0.34 -7.99 -4.12
CA CYS A 140 -0.71 -8.63 -4.89
C CYS A 140 -1.12 -7.79 -6.11
N ILE A 141 -1.66 -8.46 -7.12
CA ILE A 141 -2.44 -7.86 -8.19
C ILE A 141 -3.86 -8.40 -8.04
N PRO A 142 -4.81 -7.60 -7.57
CA PRO A 142 -6.17 -8.04 -7.35
C PRO A 142 -6.95 -8.10 -8.67
N HIS A 143 -7.72 -9.15 -8.84
CA HIS A 143 -8.82 -9.27 -9.82
C HIS A 143 -10.12 -9.56 -9.05
N GLN A 144 -11.24 -9.60 -9.79
CA GLN A 144 -12.57 -9.78 -9.20
C GLN A 144 -12.72 -11.13 -8.45
N ASP A 145 -12.20 -12.21 -9.03
CA ASP A 145 -12.40 -13.58 -8.51
C ASP A 145 -11.11 -14.22 -7.97
N ASP A 146 -9.97 -13.58 -8.18
CA ASP A 146 -8.66 -14.09 -7.79
C ASP A 146 -7.63 -12.98 -7.63
N TRP A 147 -6.61 -13.22 -6.82
CA TRP A 147 -5.47 -12.33 -6.67
C TRP A 147 -4.22 -13.04 -7.17
N THR A 148 -3.35 -12.31 -7.85
CA THR A 148 -1.97 -12.75 -8.08
C THR A 148 -1.13 -12.31 -6.91
N ILE A 149 -0.74 -13.22 -6.02
CA ILE A 149 0.24 -12.97 -4.96
C ILE A 149 1.65 -13.10 -5.53
N ILE A 150 2.52 -12.18 -5.17
CA ILE A 150 3.88 -12.09 -5.71
C ILE A 150 4.87 -12.09 -4.56
N LEU A 151 5.91 -12.92 -4.67
CA LEU A 151 7.07 -12.88 -3.79
C LEU A 151 8.21 -12.16 -4.50
N ASN A 152 8.77 -11.13 -3.87
CA ASN A 152 9.80 -10.27 -4.45
C ASN A 152 11.02 -10.21 -3.51
N ASN A 153 12.24 -10.21 -4.04
CA ASN A 153 13.47 -10.25 -3.24
C ASN A 153 14.11 -8.87 -2.97
N ASN A 154 13.42 -7.77 -3.30
CA ASN A 154 13.87 -6.40 -3.00
C ASN A 154 13.56 -5.99 -1.55
N THR A 155 13.99 -6.81 -0.58
CA THR A 155 13.74 -6.62 0.86
C THR A 155 14.36 -5.33 1.39
N ASP A 156 13.97 -4.95 2.62
CA ASP A 156 14.50 -3.77 3.31
C ASP A 156 14.17 -2.46 2.56
N THR A 157 13.02 -2.46 1.87
CA THR A 157 12.42 -1.30 1.22
C THR A 157 10.97 -1.14 1.69
N TRP A 158 10.43 0.07 1.58
CA TRP A 158 9.00 0.34 1.85
C TRP A 158 8.03 -0.39 0.92
N GLY A 159 8.55 -0.96 -0.17
CA GLY A 159 7.76 -1.72 -1.14
C GLY A 159 6.69 -0.90 -1.86
N LEU A 160 6.75 0.44 -1.89
CA LEU A 160 5.71 1.26 -2.53
C LEU A 160 5.60 1.01 -4.04
N LYS A 161 6.73 0.72 -4.70
CA LYS A 161 6.79 0.37 -6.11
C LYS A 161 7.41 -1.01 -6.26
N GLN A 162 6.67 -1.93 -6.84
CA GLN A 162 7.19 -3.23 -7.23
C GLN A 162 8.22 -3.08 -8.35
N ASP A 163 9.35 -3.77 -8.24
CA ASP A 163 10.28 -4.02 -9.34
C ASP A 163 10.07 -5.44 -9.86
N PRO A 164 9.41 -5.63 -11.02
CA PRO A 164 9.15 -6.97 -11.57
C PRO A 164 10.42 -7.77 -11.88
N ALA A 165 11.58 -7.13 -12.06
CA ALA A 165 12.86 -7.83 -12.26
C ALA A 165 13.35 -8.53 -10.98
N LYS A 166 12.74 -8.22 -9.83
CA LYS A 166 13.03 -8.80 -8.51
C LYS A 166 11.98 -9.82 -8.06
N ASP A 167 10.97 -10.08 -8.90
CA ASP A 167 9.97 -11.10 -8.63
C ASP A 167 10.62 -12.49 -8.66
N VAL A 168 10.38 -13.26 -7.61
CA VAL A 168 10.84 -14.64 -7.45
C VAL A 168 9.77 -15.58 -7.96
N GLU A 169 8.53 -15.39 -7.51
CA GLU A 169 7.39 -16.21 -7.93
C GLU A 169 6.08 -15.43 -7.90
N ARG A 170 5.13 -15.91 -8.71
CA ARG A 170 3.75 -15.43 -8.78
C ARG A 170 2.78 -16.59 -8.65
N PHE A 171 1.72 -16.38 -7.86
CA PHE A 171 0.70 -17.37 -7.53
C PHE A 171 -0.68 -16.79 -7.72
N ARG A 172 -1.52 -17.43 -8.53
CA ARG A 172 -2.91 -17.00 -8.75
C ARG A 172 -3.81 -17.72 -7.77
N VAL A 173 -4.35 -17.03 -6.78
CA VAL A 173 -5.12 -17.61 -5.67
C VAL A 173 -6.56 -17.09 -5.70
N PRO A 174 -7.57 -17.95 -5.50
CA PRO A 174 -8.96 -17.50 -5.45
C PRO A 174 -9.17 -16.43 -4.37
N ALA A 175 -10.01 -15.45 -4.69
CA ALA A 175 -10.49 -14.44 -3.77
C ALA A 175 -12.01 -14.59 -3.64
N THR A 176 -12.53 -14.50 -2.42
CA THR A 176 -13.98 -14.48 -2.17
C THR A 176 -14.39 -13.12 -1.64
N SER A 177 -15.58 -12.66 -2.02
CA SER A 177 -16.23 -11.44 -1.54
C SER A 177 -17.56 -11.76 -0.85
N GLY A 178 -18.16 -10.79 -0.15
CA GLY A 178 -19.39 -11.01 0.62
C GLY A 178 -19.18 -11.76 1.95
N ASN A 179 -17.93 -11.86 2.42
CA ASN A 179 -17.63 -12.39 3.76
C ASN A 179 -18.01 -11.37 4.86
N PRO A 180 -18.05 -11.75 6.14
CA PRO A 180 -18.17 -10.80 7.23
C PRO A 180 -17.07 -9.72 7.14
N GLN A 181 -17.46 -8.45 7.33
CA GLN A 181 -16.52 -7.33 7.21
C GLN A 181 -15.41 -7.39 8.26
N LEU A 182 -14.17 -7.22 7.79
CA LEU A 182 -12.97 -7.07 8.60
C LEU A 182 -12.48 -5.62 8.53
N GLU A 183 -12.63 -4.89 9.64
CA GLU A 183 -12.14 -3.50 9.78
C GLU A 183 -10.61 -3.42 9.63
N TYR A 184 -9.91 -4.42 10.15
CA TYR A 184 -8.45 -4.48 10.22
C TYR A 184 -7.91 -5.44 9.17
N PHE A 185 -7.01 -4.94 8.32
CA PHE A 185 -6.24 -5.81 7.43
C PHE A 185 -5.53 -6.89 8.24
N THR A 186 -5.75 -8.15 7.89
CA THR A 186 -5.33 -9.30 8.69
C THR A 186 -4.65 -10.34 7.81
N ILE A 187 -3.47 -10.80 8.27
CA ILE A 187 -2.75 -11.93 7.71
C ILE A 187 -2.48 -12.94 8.82
N VAL A 188 -2.96 -14.17 8.65
CA VAL A 188 -2.80 -15.25 9.63
C VAL A 188 -2.55 -16.60 8.96
N PHE A 189 -1.91 -17.53 9.67
CA PHE A 189 -1.77 -18.91 9.25
C PHE A 189 -2.85 -19.79 9.88
N GLU A 190 -3.54 -20.59 9.06
CA GLU A 190 -4.43 -21.67 9.50
C GLU A 190 -3.75 -23.02 9.23
N LYS A 191 -3.61 -23.87 10.25
CA LYS A 191 -2.95 -25.17 10.09
C LYS A 191 -3.76 -26.10 9.18
N THR A 192 -3.09 -26.73 8.22
CA THR A 192 -3.65 -27.80 7.38
C THR A 192 -2.95 -29.13 7.65
N LYS A 193 -3.36 -30.20 6.96
CA LYS A 193 -2.74 -31.53 7.12
C LYS A 193 -1.28 -31.56 6.69
N THR A 194 -0.91 -30.79 5.66
CA THR A 194 0.41 -30.81 5.01
C THR A 194 1.19 -29.52 5.18
N GLY A 195 0.66 -28.54 5.92
CA GLY A 195 1.28 -27.24 6.11
C GLY A 195 0.30 -26.23 6.68
N ALA A 196 0.08 -25.11 5.98
CA ALA A 196 -0.81 -24.05 6.39
C ALA A 196 -1.51 -23.39 5.20
N ASP A 197 -2.69 -22.84 5.43
CA ASP A 197 -3.25 -21.80 4.57
C ASP A 197 -2.81 -20.44 5.11
N LEU A 198 -2.17 -19.61 4.28
CA LEU A 198 -1.98 -18.20 4.58
C LEU A 198 -3.27 -17.46 4.20
N VAL A 199 -3.99 -16.99 5.20
CA VAL A 199 -5.24 -16.26 5.04
C VAL A 199 -4.95 -14.77 5.07
N ILE A 200 -5.36 -14.05 4.03
CA ILE A 200 -5.28 -12.59 3.91
C ILE A 200 -6.71 -12.08 3.82
N GLY A 201 -7.09 -11.16 4.71
CA GLY A 201 -8.46 -10.65 4.79
C GLY A 201 -8.53 -9.16 5.06
N TRP A 202 -9.45 -8.47 4.36
CA TRP A 202 -9.76 -7.05 4.59
C TRP A 202 -11.09 -6.66 3.94
N ASP A 203 -11.89 -5.84 4.62
CA ASP A 203 -13.29 -5.60 4.25
C ASP A 203 -14.03 -6.94 4.16
N ASP A 204 -14.80 -7.19 3.11
CA ASP A 204 -15.51 -8.45 2.87
C ASP A 204 -14.71 -9.43 2.00
N VAL A 205 -13.43 -9.16 1.73
CA VAL A 205 -12.59 -10.00 0.88
C VAL A 205 -11.65 -10.90 1.68
N LEU A 206 -11.59 -12.17 1.26
CA LEU A 206 -10.68 -13.19 1.77
C LEU A 206 -9.92 -13.87 0.64
N VAL A 207 -8.63 -14.06 0.87
CA VAL A 207 -7.72 -14.85 0.03
C VAL A 207 -7.08 -15.94 0.89
N LYS A 208 -7.07 -17.17 0.40
CA LYS A 208 -6.39 -18.30 1.04
C LYS A 208 -5.32 -18.87 0.11
N MET A 209 -4.07 -18.80 0.53
CA MET A 209 -2.93 -19.35 -0.20
C MET A 209 -2.40 -20.60 0.52
N PRO A 210 -2.62 -21.82 -0.02
CA PRO A 210 -2.08 -23.04 0.57
C PRO A 210 -0.56 -23.11 0.44
N ILE A 211 0.10 -23.42 1.55
CA ILE A 211 1.55 -23.57 1.68
C ILE A 211 1.85 -24.91 2.34
N SER A 212 2.78 -25.66 1.77
CA SER A 212 3.33 -26.90 2.35
C SER A 212 4.83 -26.77 2.60
N PHE A 213 5.37 -27.59 3.50
CA PHE A 213 6.76 -27.54 3.98
C PHE A 213 7.35 -28.95 4.04
#